data_AF-A0AAU9Y3D2-F1
#
_entry.id   AF-A0AAU9Y3D2-F1
#
_cell.length_a   1.000
_cell.length_b   1.000
_cell.length_c   1.000
_cell.angle_alpha   90.00
_cell.angle_beta   90.00
_cell.angle_gamma   90.00
#
_symmetry.space_group_name_H-M   'P 1'
#
loop_
_entity.id
_entity.type
_entity.pdbx_description
1 polymer ?
#
loop_
_entity_poly.entity_id
_entity_poly.type
_entity_poly.pdbx_seq_one_letter_code
_entity_poly.pdbx_strand_id
1 'polypeptide(L)'
;MCVNPIKKCPTCLHLYTSTSQEHVKHCGLQYCPNCSKEVIILQHKCFLQSTDDDYDKKNTIFVYFDIEARQDTGNHIANLLCAETDQNNQQFTFKGEQCVESFLQWVHTLANDETVDKVIVVAHNFKGYDGYLILEELYKQHTGNSQQIFNGAKILSLELPNIKFIDSMNFFPMALANFPKTFGLNELKKGFFPHFFNTQEHQIYEEETRTKVERLSQLGYHVKEMWECEWNRKIQTEPRINEFIEWLDIVTPLNPREAFFGGRTNAIKLYHKVKDGEQINYSDMISLYPCANLECDYPVGHPQLIDQPGTTDVSRYYGLVKCNILPPYELYHPVLPYRIESKLVFPLCRTCVQEQLKQHLTQRSEKCPHSP
;
A
#
# COMPACT_ATOMS: atom_id res chain seq x y z
N MET A 1 -50.11 -29.60 39.41
CA MET A 1 -48.75 -29.29 39.95
C MET A 1 -48.71 -27.81 40.24
N CYS A 2 -48.59 -27.41 41.51
CA CYS A 2 -48.56 -26.00 41.90
C CYS A 2 -47.23 -25.38 41.44
N VAL A 3 -47.31 -24.40 40.54
CA VAL A 3 -46.15 -23.63 40.09
C VAL A 3 -45.81 -22.64 41.19
N ASN A 4 -44.63 -22.74 41.80
CA ASN A 4 -44.19 -21.77 42.81
C ASN A 4 -44.15 -20.36 42.19
N PRO A 5 -44.80 -19.35 42.79
CA PRO A 5 -44.84 -18.01 42.23
C PRO A 5 -43.44 -17.38 42.25
N ILE A 6 -42.97 -16.95 41.08
CA ILE A 6 -41.70 -16.24 40.91
C ILE A 6 -41.83 -14.86 41.55
N LYS A 7 -40.94 -14.53 42.50
CA LYS A 7 -40.90 -13.25 43.22
C LYS A 7 -39.70 -12.43 42.75
N LYS A 8 -39.86 -11.10 42.59
CA LYS A 8 -38.77 -10.18 42.27
C LYS A 8 -38.27 -9.49 43.54
N CYS A 9 -36.97 -9.55 43.80
CA CYS A 9 -36.37 -8.84 44.91
C CYS A 9 -36.25 -7.33 44.61
N PRO A 10 -36.72 -6.43 45.50
CA PRO A 10 -36.62 -4.99 45.27
C PRO A 10 -35.17 -4.46 45.40
N THR A 11 -34.28 -5.21 46.07
CA THR A 11 -32.91 -4.77 46.36
C THR A 11 -31.92 -5.18 45.26
N CYS A 12 -31.91 -6.45 44.87
CA CYS A 12 -30.99 -6.96 43.83
C CYS A 12 -31.66 -7.17 42.46
N LEU A 13 -32.96 -6.91 42.35
CA LEU A 13 -33.79 -7.09 41.15
C LEU A 13 -33.86 -8.54 40.60
N HIS A 14 -33.30 -9.51 41.32
CA HIS A 14 -33.29 -10.92 40.94
C HIS A 14 -34.66 -11.59 41.12
N LEU A 15 -34.99 -12.50 40.21
CA LEU A 15 -36.21 -13.31 40.23
C LEU A 15 -35.92 -14.65 40.91
N TYR A 16 -36.64 -14.98 41.98
CA TYR A 16 -36.40 -16.19 42.76
C TYR A 16 -37.72 -16.94 43.05
N THR A 17 -37.60 -18.26 43.21
CA THR A 17 -38.71 -19.18 43.50
C THR A 17 -38.64 -19.78 44.91
N SER A 18 -37.53 -19.55 45.62
CA SER A 18 -37.30 -19.98 47.01
C SER A 18 -38.03 -19.10 48.02
N THR A 19 -37.95 -19.45 49.31
CA THR A 19 -38.52 -18.61 50.37
C THR A 19 -37.77 -17.29 50.48
N SER A 20 -38.45 -16.21 50.88
CA SER A 20 -37.82 -14.90 51.01
C SER A 20 -36.67 -14.88 52.03
N GLN A 21 -36.73 -15.73 53.06
CA GLN A 21 -35.63 -15.89 54.03
C GLN A 21 -34.39 -16.55 53.43
N GLU A 22 -34.56 -17.52 52.51
CA GLU A 22 -33.44 -18.13 51.79
C GLU A 22 -32.83 -17.17 50.77
N HIS A 23 -33.66 -16.42 50.04
CA HIS A 23 -33.17 -15.43 49.08
C HIS A 23 -32.33 -14.34 49.76
N VAL A 24 -32.72 -13.87 50.94
CA VAL A 24 -31.98 -12.84 51.69
C VAL A 24 -30.55 -13.28 52.02
N LYS A 25 -30.28 -14.58 52.23
CA LYS A 25 -28.93 -15.08 52.52
C LYS A 25 -27.94 -14.90 51.37
N HIS A 26 -28.42 -14.85 50.12
CA HIS A 26 -27.61 -14.73 48.91
C HIS A 26 -28.03 -13.53 48.05
N CYS A 27 -28.75 -12.57 48.64
CA CYS A 27 -29.32 -11.44 47.91
C CYS A 27 -28.22 -10.54 47.34
N GLY A 28 -28.15 -10.45 46.01
CA GLY A 28 -27.13 -9.67 45.30
C GLY A 28 -25.91 -10.49 44.85
N LEU A 29 -25.80 -11.75 45.26
CA LEU A 29 -24.81 -12.69 44.76
C LEU A 29 -25.38 -13.47 43.57
N GLN A 30 -24.57 -13.63 42.53
CA GLN A 30 -24.84 -14.50 41.38
C GLN A 30 -23.61 -15.32 41.07
N TYR A 31 -23.83 -16.51 40.53
CA TYR A 31 -22.75 -17.35 40.06
C TYR A 31 -22.13 -16.75 38.79
N CYS A 32 -20.82 -16.48 38.81
CA CYS A 32 -20.10 -16.06 37.62
C CYS A 32 -19.62 -17.29 36.84
N PRO A 33 -20.07 -17.50 35.59
CA PRO A 33 -19.66 -18.66 34.80
C PRO A 33 -18.18 -18.63 34.42
N ASN A 34 -17.52 -17.47 34.53
CA ASN A 34 -16.12 -17.31 34.15
C ASN A 34 -15.15 -17.73 35.27
N CYS A 35 -15.44 -17.38 36.53
CA CYS A 35 -14.57 -17.73 37.67
C CYS A 35 -15.15 -18.80 38.61
N SER A 36 -16.33 -19.34 38.27
CA SER A 36 -17.02 -20.41 38.99
C SER A 36 -17.30 -20.11 40.48
N LYS A 37 -17.40 -18.84 40.85
CA LYS A 37 -17.65 -18.36 42.23
C LYS A 37 -18.93 -17.54 42.31
N GLU A 38 -19.56 -17.54 43.49
CA GLU A 38 -20.69 -16.66 43.81
C GLU A 38 -20.17 -15.24 44.09
N VAL A 39 -20.61 -14.27 43.31
CA VAL A 39 -20.07 -12.90 43.31
C VAL A 39 -21.16 -11.86 43.18
N ILE A 40 -20.90 -10.64 43.64
CA ILE A 40 -21.81 -9.51 43.42
C ILE A 40 -21.67 -9.04 41.98
N ILE A 41 -22.58 -9.46 41.08
CA ILE A 41 -22.42 -9.28 39.63
C ILE A 41 -22.24 -7.81 39.22
N LEU A 42 -22.86 -6.87 39.94
CA LEU A 42 -22.75 -5.42 39.66
C LEU A 42 -21.39 -4.82 40.05
N GLN A 43 -20.61 -5.51 40.88
CA GLN A 43 -19.29 -5.08 41.34
C GLN A 43 -18.17 -6.01 40.86
N HIS A 44 -18.52 -7.11 40.19
CA HIS A 44 -17.57 -8.13 39.76
C HIS A 44 -16.85 -7.70 38.49
N LYS A 45 -15.51 -7.60 38.55
CA LYS A 45 -14.66 -7.13 37.45
C LYS A 45 -13.91 -8.24 36.71
N CYS A 46 -14.49 -9.46 36.62
CA CYS A 46 -13.89 -10.59 35.90
C CYS A 46 -14.19 -10.48 34.39
N PHE A 47 -13.64 -9.46 33.75
CA PHE A 47 -13.85 -9.17 32.33
C PHE A 47 -12.88 -9.92 31.42
N LEU A 48 -11.69 -10.26 31.91
CA LEU A 48 -10.70 -11.13 31.25
C LEU A 48 -9.92 -11.87 32.34
N GLN A 49 -9.71 -13.18 32.14
CA GLN A 49 -8.72 -13.93 32.91
C GLN A 49 -7.38 -13.83 32.17
N SER A 50 -6.27 -13.79 32.91
CA SER A 50 -5.01 -14.26 32.33
C SER A 50 -5.22 -15.71 31.95
N THR A 51 -4.94 -16.08 30.71
CA THR A 51 -4.68 -17.48 30.41
C THR A 51 -3.56 -17.91 31.35
N ASP A 52 -3.75 -19.01 32.08
CA ASP A 52 -2.63 -19.63 32.78
C ASP A 52 -1.48 -19.74 31.76
N ASP A 53 -0.31 -19.19 32.11
CA ASP A 53 0.91 -19.16 31.29
C ASP A 53 1.50 -20.57 31.09
N ASP A 54 0.64 -21.58 31.04
CA ASP A 54 0.91 -22.99 30.74
C ASP A 54 0.67 -23.25 29.24
N TYR A 55 0.96 -22.24 28.40
CA TYR A 55 1.43 -22.53 27.05
C TYR A 55 2.77 -23.25 27.24
N ASP A 56 2.69 -24.57 27.42
CA ASP A 56 3.78 -25.50 27.13
C ASP A 56 4.59 -24.89 26.00
N LYS A 57 5.90 -24.71 26.22
CA LYS A 57 6.85 -24.15 25.25
C LYS A 57 6.88 -25.05 24.02
N LYS A 58 5.84 -24.96 23.18
CA LYS A 58 5.80 -25.60 21.89
C LYS A 58 6.93 -24.99 21.11
N ASN A 59 7.91 -25.79 20.74
CA ASN A 59 9.03 -25.33 19.96
C ASN A 59 8.49 -24.93 18.59
N THR A 60 8.22 -23.64 18.45
CA THR A 60 7.53 -23.06 17.31
C THR A 60 8.54 -22.25 16.54
N ILE A 61 8.74 -22.60 15.27
CA ILE A 61 9.61 -21.84 14.36
C ILE A 61 8.75 -20.86 13.58
N PHE A 62 9.15 -19.59 13.56
CA PHE A 62 8.55 -18.60 12.67
C PHE A 62 9.38 -18.49 11.39
N VAL A 63 8.72 -18.59 10.25
CA VAL A 63 9.30 -18.41 8.93
C VAL A 63 8.67 -17.18 8.31
N TYR A 64 9.47 -16.19 7.95
CA TYR A 64 9.02 -15.00 7.23
C TYR A 64 9.42 -15.14 5.78
N PHE A 65 8.51 -14.88 4.84
CA PHE A 65 8.81 -14.99 3.41
C PHE A 65 8.17 -13.89 2.58
N ASP A 66 8.73 -13.68 1.39
CA ASP A 66 8.26 -12.74 0.36
C ASP A 66 8.45 -13.37 -1.03
N ILE A 67 7.48 -13.17 -1.93
CA ILE A 67 7.51 -13.71 -3.30
C ILE A 67 7.57 -12.55 -4.30
N GLU A 68 8.51 -12.63 -5.23
CA GLU A 68 8.47 -11.87 -6.47
C GLU A 68 8.02 -12.77 -7.62
N ALA A 69 7.14 -12.21 -8.46
CA ALA A 69 6.56 -12.91 -9.60
C ALA A 69 6.65 -12.04 -10.85
N ARG A 70 6.82 -12.69 -12.00
CA ARG A 70 6.67 -12.07 -13.32
C ARG A 70 5.19 -12.06 -13.72
N GLN A 71 4.84 -11.14 -14.60
CA GLN A 71 3.46 -10.92 -15.08
C GLN A 71 3.39 -10.68 -16.59
N ASP A 72 4.49 -10.95 -17.30
CA ASP A 72 4.66 -10.79 -18.75
C ASP A 72 3.74 -11.69 -19.59
N THR A 73 3.27 -12.80 -19.02
CA THR A 73 2.33 -13.73 -19.69
C THR A 73 0.84 -13.41 -19.44
N GLY A 74 0.55 -12.37 -18.66
CA GLY A 74 -0.79 -12.06 -18.16
C GLY A 74 -1.20 -12.85 -16.91
N ASN A 75 -0.43 -13.88 -16.52
CA ASN A 75 -0.55 -14.58 -15.24
C ASN A 75 0.65 -14.27 -14.35
N HIS A 76 0.44 -14.30 -13.03
CA HIS A 76 1.53 -14.21 -12.06
C HIS A 76 2.28 -15.54 -11.98
N ILE A 77 3.58 -15.54 -12.29
CA ILE A 77 4.45 -16.71 -12.18
C ILE A 77 5.57 -16.37 -11.21
N ALA A 78 5.58 -17.02 -10.06
CA ALA A 78 6.64 -16.84 -9.07
C ALA A 78 8.00 -17.20 -9.67
N ASN A 79 9.00 -16.35 -9.51
CA ASN A 79 10.35 -16.60 -10.03
C ASN A 79 11.47 -16.35 -9.01
N LEU A 80 11.13 -15.74 -7.86
CA LEU A 80 12.02 -15.57 -6.73
C LEU A 80 11.20 -15.63 -5.44
N LEU A 81 11.67 -16.43 -4.48
CA LEU A 81 11.11 -16.48 -3.13
C LEU A 81 12.25 -16.39 -2.14
N CYS A 82 12.14 -15.46 -1.20
CA CYS A 82 13.09 -15.30 -0.11
C CYS A 82 12.41 -15.63 1.21
N ALA A 83 13.10 -16.37 2.08
CA ALA A 83 12.62 -16.73 3.40
C ALA A 83 13.70 -16.59 4.47
N GLU A 84 13.29 -16.29 5.69
CA GLU A 84 14.15 -16.18 6.87
C GLU A 84 13.44 -16.81 8.07
N THR A 85 14.20 -17.40 8.99
CA THR A 85 13.63 -17.99 10.22
C THR A 85 13.87 -17.06 11.41
N ASP A 86 13.07 -17.18 12.46
CA ASP A 86 13.34 -16.47 13.72
C ASP A 86 14.54 -17.03 14.51
N GLN A 87 15.02 -18.21 14.14
CA GLN A 87 16.12 -18.90 14.81
C GLN A 87 17.50 -18.35 14.42
N ASN A 88 17.64 -17.84 13.20
CA ASN A 88 18.90 -17.29 12.69
C ASN A 88 18.65 -16.22 11.61
N ASN A 89 19.60 -15.30 11.46
CA ASN A 89 19.55 -14.28 10.41
C ASN A 89 20.00 -14.81 9.04
N GLN A 90 19.80 -16.10 8.76
CA GLN A 90 20.17 -16.69 7.47
C GLN A 90 18.99 -16.57 6.51
N GLN A 91 19.24 -15.85 5.40
CA GLN A 91 18.29 -15.77 4.31
C GLN A 91 18.42 -16.99 3.39
N PHE A 92 17.30 -17.66 3.16
CA PHE A 92 17.15 -18.71 2.16
C PHE A 92 16.52 -18.12 0.90
N THR A 93 17.11 -18.39 -0.26
CA THR A 93 16.64 -17.86 -1.55
C THR A 93 16.36 -19.01 -2.51
N PHE A 94 15.13 -19.04 -3.03
CA PHE A 94 14.66 -20.02 -4.00
C PHE A 94 14.42 -19.29 -5.33
N LYS A 95 15.07 -19.74 -6.41
CA LYS A 95 15.05 -19.08 -7.72
C LYS A 95 14.40 -19.95 -8.78
N GLY A 96 13.78 -19.33 -9.78
CA GLY A 96 13.13 -20.01 -10.90
C GLY A 96 11.65 -20.30 -10.64
N GLU A 97 10.99 -20.90 -11.63
CA GLU A 97 9.53 -21.15 -11.60
C GLU A 97 9.10 -22.17 -10.54
N GLN A 98 10.03 -23.00 -10.06
CA GLN A 98 9.82 -23.98 -8.99
C GLN A 98 10.18 -23.42 -7.59
N CYS A 99 10.33 -22.10 -7.45
CA CYS A 99 10.73 -21.50 -6.17
C CYS A 99 9.72 -21.79 -5.06
N VAL A 100 8.42 -21.80 -5.37
CA VAL A 100 7.35 -22.10 -4.41
C VAL A 100 7.38 -23.57 -3.99
N GLU A 101 7.55 -24.49 -4.94
CA GLU A 101 7.69 -25.92 -4.67
C GLU A 101 8.90 -26.18 -3.74
N SER A 102 10.06 -25.63 -4.10
CA SER A 102 11.31 -25.79 -3.34
C SER A 102 11.18 -25.21 -1.93
N PHE A 103 10.50 -24.08 -1.79
CA PHE A 103 10.21 -23.46 -0.50
C PHE A 103 9.29 -24.34 0.35
N LEU A 104 8.20 -24.87 -0.20
CA LEU A 104 7.30 -25.76 0.52
C LEU A 104 8.01 -27.02 1.00
N GLN A 105 8.84 -27.63 0.14
CA GLN A 105 9.69 -28.76 0.53
C GLN A 105 10.58 -28.40 1.72
N TRP A 106 11.24 -27.24 1.68
CA TRP A 106 12.05 -26.75 2.80
C TRP A 106 11.22 -26.52 4.08
N VAL A 107 10.06 -25.88 4.02
CA VAL A 107 9.17 -25.72 5.18
C VAL A 107 8.73 -27.07 5.75
N HIS A 108 8.45 -28.05 4.90
CA HIS A 108 8.15 -29.42 5.33
C HIS A 108 9.34 -30.08 6.03
N THR A 109 10.58 -29.83 5.61
CA THR A 109 11.75 -30.33 6.35
C THR A 109 11.84 -29.76 7.77
N LEU A 110 11.52 -28.48 7.95
CA LEU A 110 11.47 -27.84 9.28
C LEU A 110 10.35 -28.42 10.16
N ALA A 111 9.18 -28.66 9.57
CA ALA A 111 8.01 -29.16 10.30
C ALA A 111 8.07 -30.65 10.66
N ASN A 112 8.98 -31.41 10.04
CA ASN A 112 9.23 -32.82 10.30
C ASN A 112 10.40 -33.06 11.26
N ASP A 113 11.07 -31.99 11.73
CA ASP A 113 12.09 -32.10 12.76
C ASP A 113 11.43 -32.52 14.09
N GLU A 114 11.94 -33.58 14.73
CA GLU A 114 11.37 -34.13 15.97
C GLU A 114 11.38 -33.14 17.13
N THR A 115 12.23 -32.11 17.06
CA THR A 115 12.30 -31.07 18.07
C THR A 115 11.26 -29.98 17.87
N VAL A 116 10.60 -29.90 16.71
CA VAL A 116 9.71 -28.80 16.31
C VAL A 116 8.25 -29.23 16.41
N ASP A 117 7.49 -28.56 17.25
CA ASP A 117 6.06 -28.83 17.42
C ASP A 117 5.21 -28.20 16.32
N LYS A 118 5.61 -27.02 15.84
CA LYS A 118 4.84 -26.25 14.85
C LYS A 118 5.72 -25.27 14.08
N VAL A 119 5.44 -25.11 12.79
CA VAL A 119 6.01 -24.05 11.97
C VAL A 119 4.91 -23.03 11.63
N ILE A 120 5.17 -21.75 11.92
CA ILE A 120 4.28 -20.64 11.56
C ILE A 120 4.94 -19.85 10.44
N VAL A 121 4.32 -19.88 9.26
CA VAL A 121 4.81 -19.19 8.08
C VAL A 121 4.05 -17.87 7.91
N VAL A 122 4.78 -16.76 7.80
CA VAL A 122 4.27 -15.40 7.84
C VAL A 122 4.66 -14.68 6.55
N ALA A 123 3.66 -14.17 5.83
CA ALA A 123 3.86 -13.22 4.74
C ALA A 123 3.09 -11.93 5.02
N HIS A 124 3.51 -10.84 4.36
CA HIS A 124 2.86 -9.54 4.49
C HIS A 124 1.89 -9.30 3.35
N ASN A 125 0.59 -9.31 3.65
CA ASN A 125 -0.51 -9.34 2.69
C ASN A 125 -0.69 -10.72 2.00
N PHE A 126 -0.39 -11.80 2.73
CA PHE A 126 -0.57 -13.19 2.28
C PHE A 126 -1.96 -13.43 1.66
N LYS A 127 -3.02 -12.93 2.31
CA LYS A 127 -4.41 -13.12 1.88
C LYS A 127 -4.76 -12.47 0.54
N GLY A 128 -3.95 -11.51 0.11
CA GLY A 128 -4.18 -10.70 -1.08
C GLY A 128 -3.28 -11.07 -2.26
N TYR A 129 -2.20 -11.82 -2.03
CA TYR A 129 -1.21 -12.10 -3.06
C TYR A 129 -0.55 -13.47 -2.88
N ASP A 130 0.43 -13.60 -1.98
CA ASP A 130 1.30 -14.79 -1.86
C ASP A 130 0.52 -16.09 -1.63
N GLY A 131 -0.58 -16.00 -0.87
CA GLY A 131 -1.39 -17.15 -0.51
C GLY A 131 -2.02 -17.85 -1.70
N TYR A 132 -2.28 -17.15 -2.81
CA TYR A 132 -2.80 -17.79 -4.02
C TYR A 132 -1.74 -18.64 -4.73
N LEU A 133 -0.48 -18.18 -4.76
CA LEU A 133 0.65 -18.91 -5.34
C LEU A 133 0.98 -20.16 -4.50
N ILE A 134 0.96 -20.03 -3.17
CA ILE A 134 1.12 -21.18 -2.26
C ILE A 134 -0.02 -22.19 -2.47
N LEU A 135 -1.27 -21.72 -2.54
CA LEU A 135 -2.44 -22.59 -2.66
C LEU A 135 -2.45 -23.34 -4.00
N GLU A 136 -2.11 -22.65 -5.10
CA GLU A 136 -1.98 -23.26 -6.43
C GLU A 136 -0.96 -24.42 -6.41
N GLU A 137 0.20 -24.19 -5.79
CA GLU A 137 1.25 -25.20 -5.71
C GLU A 137 0.83 -26.41 -4.85
N LEU A 138 0.17 -26.17 -3.72
CA LEU A 138 -0.37 -27.26 -2.89
C LEU A 138 -1.43 -28.10 -3.61
N TYR A 139 -2.25 -27.47 -4.47
CA TYR A 139 -3.19 -28.20 -5.31
C TYR A 139 -2.49 -29.04 -6.38
N LYS A 140 -1.44 -28.53 -7.03
CA LYS A 140 -0.61 -29.31 -7.97
C LYS A 140 0.02 -30.53 -7.31
N GLN A 141 0.44 -30.40 -6.06
CA GLN A 141 1.01 -31.48 -5.26
C GLN A 141 -0.04 -32.45 -4.67
N HIS A 142 -1.34 -32.28 -4.99
CA HIS A 142 -2.44 -33.12 -4.50
C HIS A 142 -2.54 -33.18 -2.95
N THR A 143 -2.18 -32.10 -2.26
CA THR A 143 -2.23 -32.04 -0.79
C THR A 143 -3.67 -31.86 -0.31
N GLY A 144 -4.38 -32.96 -0.09
CA GLY A 144 -5.82 -32.97 0.24
C GLY A 144 -6.22 -32.55 1.66
N ASN A 145 -5.26 -32.34 2.57
CA ASN A 145 -5.52 -32.09 4.00
C ASN A 145 -5.24 -30.63 4.42
N SER A 146 -5.62 -29.65 3.60
CA SER A 146 -5.52 -28.23 3.99
C SER A 146 -6.81 -27.73 4.63
N GLN A 147 -6.72 -27.18 5.84
CA GLN A 147 -7.80 -26.38 6.43
C GLN A 147 -7.60 -24.92 6.04
N GLN A 148 -8.63 -24.33 5.44
CA GLN A 148 -8.57 -22.97 4.90
C GLN A 148 -9.60 -22.08 5.62
N ILE A 149 -9.14 -20.94 6.13
CA ILE A 149 -10.01 -19.92 6.73
C ILE A 149 -10.10 -18.75 5.76
N PHE A 150 -11.31 -18.44 5.33
CA PHE A 150 -11.58 -17.36 4.37
C PHE A 150 -12.24 -16.15 5.03
N ASN A 151 -11.99 -14.97 4.45
CA ASN A 151 -12.80 -13.78 4.65
C ASN A 151 -13.25 -13.25 3.27
N GLY A 152 -14.48 -13.58 2.91
CA GLY A 152 -14.94 -13.47 1.52
C GLY A 152 -14.10 -14.34 0.60
N ALA A 153 -13.53 -13.76 -0.46
CA ALA A 153 -12.68 -14.46 -1.42
C ALA A 153 -11.20 -14.54 -1.01
N LYS A 154 -10.81 -13.98 0.14
CA LYS A 154 -9.41 -13.87 0.58
C LYS A 154 -9.05 -14.95 1.60
N ILE A 155 -7.88 -15.56 1.44
CA ILE A 155 -7.38 -16.64 2.30
C ILE A 155 -6.71 -16.02 3.54
N LEU A 156 -7.41 -15.98 4.68
CA LEU A 156 -6.85 -15.40 5.91
C LEU A 156 -5.77 -16.27 6.53
N SER A 157 -5.97 -17.59 6.54
CA SER A 157 -5.04 -18.55 7.09
C SER A 157 -5.22 -19.89 6.38
N LEU A 158 -4.11 -20.60 6.24
CA LEU A 158 -4.02 -21.92 5.64
C LEU A 158 -3.25 -22.79 6.61
N GLU A 159 -3.85 -23.91 7.01
CA GLU A 159 -3.27 -24.83 7.99
C GLU A 159 -3.09 -26.21 7.35
N LEU A 160 -1.87 -26.71 7.42
CA LEU A 160 -1.44 -28.06 7.05
C LEU A 160 -1.04 -28.78 8.35
N PRO A 161 -0.83 -30.11 8.33
CA PRO A 161 -0.24 -30.80 9.46
C PRO A 161 1.08 -30.14 9.88
N ASN A 162 1.17 -29.70 11.14
CA ASN A 162 2.31 -29.02 11.77
C ASN A 162 2.75 -27.67 11.15
N ILE A 163 2.08 -27.16 10.11
CA ILE A 163 2.43 -25.90 9.44
C ILE A 163 1.21 -24.99 9.39
N LYS A 164 1.38 -23.73 9.76
CA LYS A 164 0.32 -22.72 9.68
C LYS A 164 0.80 -21.46 8.96
N PHE A 165 0.14 -21.11 7.87
CA PHE A 165 0.33 -19.85 7.18
C PHE A 165 -0.59 -18.77 7.76
N ILE A 166 -0.02 -17.60 8.01
CA ILE A 166 -0.73 -16.42 8.53
C ILE A 166 -0.35 -15.15 7.77
N ASP A 167 -1.29 -14.22 7.72
CA ASP A 167 -1.09 -12.90 7.14
C ASP A 167 -0.75 -11.87 8.23
N SER A 168 0.45 -11.30 8.17
CA SER A 168 0.87 -10.25 9.10
C SER A 168 0.05 -8.96 8.96
N MET A 169 -0.61 -8.73 7.82
CA MET A 169 -1.46 -7.57 7.56
C MET A 169 -2.72 -7.53 8.45
N ASN A 170 -3.11 -8.66 9.04
CA ASN A 170 -4.20 -8.71 10.03
C ASN A 170 -3.78 -8.13 11.39
N PHE A 171 -2.48 -8.11 11.68
CA PHE A 171 -1.91 -7.54 12.91
C PHE A 171 -1.37 -6.13 12.67
N PHE A 172 -0.78 -5.89 11.49
CA PHE A 172 -0.22 -4.61 11.07
C PHE A 172 -0.93 -4.12 9.80
N PRO A 173 -2.04 -3.37 9.92
CA PRO A 173 -2.84 -2.93 8.78
C PRO A 173 -2.22 -1.74 8.05
N MET A 174 -0.94 -1.85 7.67
CA MET A 174 -0.19 -0.83 6.95
C MET A 174 0.81 -1.48 6.00
N ALA A 175 1.17 -0.79 4.91
CA ALA A 175 2.17 -1.30 3.96
C ALA A 175 3.55 -1.42 4.61
N LEU A 176 4.34 -2.43 4.19
CA LEU A 176 5.71 -2.67 4.66
C LEU A 176 6.62 -1.43 4.57
N ALA A 177 6.45 -0.58 3.55
CA ALA A 177 7.20 0.67 3.39
C ALA A 177 6.97 1.70 4.52
N ASN A 178 5.87 1.58 5.27
CA ASN A 178 5.54 2.44 6.40
C ASN A 178 6.09 1.91 7.74
N PHE A 179 6.60 0.68 7.79
CA PHE A 179 7.13 0.08 9.02
C PHE A 179 8.28 0.89 9.61
N PRO A 180 9.27 1.37 8.82
CA PRO A 180 10.41 2.09 9.39
C PRO A 180 9.99 3.35 10.12
N LYS A 181 9.04 4.10 9.54
CA LYS A 181 8.47 5.30 10.16
C LYS A 181 7.65 4.97 11.42
N THR A 182 6.90 3.88 11.40
CA THR A 182 5.98 3.50 12.49
C THR A 182 6.73 2.95 13.70
N PHE A 183 7.80 2.19 13.49
CA PHE A 183 8.60 1.57 14.54
C PHE A 183 9.91 2.31 14.86
N GLY A 184 10.17 3.45 14.20
CA GLY A 184 11.38 4.23 14.42
C GLY A 184 12.68 3.56 13.92
N LEU A 185 12.58 2.69 12.92
CA LEU A 185 13.73 2.03 12.31
C LEU A 185 14.38 2.98 11.30
N ASN A 186 15.66 3.29 11.50
CA ASN A 186 16.40 4.22 10.65
C ASN A 186 17.23 3.53 9.55
N GLU A 187 17.56 2.25 9.77
CA GLU A 187 18.54 1.50 8.96
C GLU A 187 17.88 0.71 7.81
N LEU A 188 16.65 0.25 8.01
CA LEU A 188 15.94 -0.59 7.05
C LEU A 188 14.83 0.21 6.40
N LYS A 189 14.97 0.53 5.11
CA LYS A 189 13.89 1.11 4.28
C LYS A 189 13.61 0.19 3.11
N LYS A 190 12.33 -0.09 2.86
CA LYS A 190 11.92 -0.83 1.66
C LYS A 190 12.37 -0.04 0.43
N GLY A 191 13.17 -0.67 -0.43
CA GLY A 191 13.58 -0.12 -1.70
C GLY A 191 12.44 -0.11 -2.72
N PHE A 192 12.69 0.53 -3.87
CA PHE A 192 11.81 0.42 -5.04
C PHE A 192 12.25 -0.76 -5.89
N PHE A 193 11.32 -1.66 -6.22
CA PHE A 193 11.54 -2.73 -7.20
C PHE A 193 10.62 -2.52 -8.40
N PRO A 194 11.15 -2.45 -9.63
CA PRO A 194 10.33 -2.25 -10.82
C PRO A 194 9.63 -3.56 -11.22
N HIS A 195 8.49 -3.86 -10.61
CA HIS A 195 7.78 -5.14 -10.81
C HIS A 195 7.45 -5.48 -12.28
N PHE A 196 7.28 -4.49 -13.16
CA PHE A 196 7.06 -4.73 -14.60
C PHE A 196 8.36 -4.98 -15.40
N PHE A 197 9.51 -4.67 -14.82
CA PHE A 197 10.80 -5.01 -15.38
C PHE A 197 11.14 -6.49 -15.12
N ASN A 198 10.54 -7.11 -14.10
CA ASN A 198 10.67 -8.54 -13.84
C ASN A 198 9.93 -9.37 -14.91
N THR A 199 10.61 -9.68 -16.01
CA THR A 199 10.13 -10.48 -17.14
C THR A 199 11.10 -11.63 -17.42
N GLN A 200 10.71 -12.59 -18.26
CA GLN A 200 11.62 -13.65 -18.71
C GLN A 200 12.83 -13.08 -19.48
N GLU A 201 12.59 -12.11 -20.36
CA GLU A 201 13.60 -11.47 -21.19
C GLU A 201 14.65 -10.74 -20.35
N HIS A 202 14.23 -10.04 -19.29
CA HIS A 202 15.17 -9.30 -18.44
C HIS A 202 15.88 -10.15 -17.39
N GLN A 203 15.67 -11.47 -17.33
CA GLN A 203 16.46 -12.33 -16.42
C GLN A 203 17.96 -12.34 -16.79
N ILE A 204 18.30 -12.01 -18.04
CA ILE A 204 19.68 -11.89 -18.54
C ILE A 204 20.19 -10.45 -18.59
N TYR A 205 19.48 -9.49 -17.98
CA TYR A 205 19.80 -8.06 -18.06
C TYR A 205 21.24 -7.71 -17.63
N GLU A 206 21.77 -8.41 -16.62
CA GLU A 206 23.17 -8.24 -16.19
C GLU A 206 24.16 -8.64 -17.29
N GLU A 207 23.87 -9.71 -18.03
CA GLU A 207 24.70 -10.18 -19.14
C GLU A 207 24.68 -9.19 -20.29
N GLU A 208 23.50 -8.67 -20.66
CA GLU A 208 23.36 -7.65 -21.68
C GLU A 208 24.11 -6.36 -21.33
N THR A 209 24.02 -5.94 -20.06
CA THR A 209 24.75 -4.79 -19.54
C THR A 209 26.25 -5.01 -19.69
N ARG A 210 26.75 -6.19 -19.29
CA ARG A 210 28.17 -6.55 -19.45
C ARG A 210 28.60 -6.56 -20.92
N THR A 211 27.80 -7.14 -21.82
CA THR A 211 28.08 -7.12 -23.27
C THR A 211 28.15 -5.70 -23.82
N LYS A 212 27.27 -4.80 -23.37
CA LYS A 212 27.29 -3.38 -23.77
C LYS A 212 28.56 -2.68 -23.28
N VAL A 213 28.98 -2.93 -22.04
CA VAL A 213 30.22 -2.39 -21.47
C VAL A 213 31.45 -2.88 -22.23
N GLU A 214 31.50 -4.17 -22.54
CA GLU A 214 32.58 -4.77 -23.34
C GLU A 214 32.66 -4.16 -24.74
N ARG A 215 31.52 -4.02 -25.42
CA ARG A 215 31.45 -3.39 -26.75
C ARG A 215 31.96 -1.95 -26.73
N LEU A 216 31.54 -1.15 -25.75
CA LEU A 216 31.97 0.24 -25.62
C LEU A 216 33.48 0.33 -25.33
N SER A 217 33.99 -0.58 -24.50
CA SER A 217 35.42 -0.67 -24.19
C SER A 217 36.24 -1.05 -25.42
N GLN A 218 35.77 -2.00 -26.24
CA GLN A 218 36.40 -2.40 -27.51
C GLN A 218 36.47 -1.26 -28.54
N LEU A 219 35.50 -0.34 -28.51
CA LEU A 219 35.51 0.87 -29.34
C LEU A 219 36.47 1.95 -28.82
N GLY A 220 37.21 1.67 -27.74
CA GLY A 220 38.20 2.58 -27.15
C GLY A 220 37.62 3.62 -26.19
N TYR A 221 36.34 3.50 -25.81
CA TYR A 221 35.74 4.39 -24.82
C TYR A 221 36.17 4.01 -23.40
N HIS A 222 36.42 5.01 -22.57
CA HIS A 222 36.59 4.83 -21.13
C HIS A 222 35.21 4.73 -20.46
N VAL A 223 34.71 3.51 -20.28
CA VAL A 223 33.41 3.25 -19.63
C VAL A 223 33.54 3.31 -18.11
N LYS A 224 32.63 4.01 -17.43
CA LYS A 224 32.48 3.98 -15.96
C LYS A 224 31.08 3.51 -15.61
N GLU A 225 31.00 2.40 -14.89
CA GLU A 225 29.76 1.86 -14.36
C GLU A 225 29.48 2.44 -12.99
N MET A 226 28.20 2.66 -12.68
CA MET A 226 27.76 3.23 -11.40
C MET A 226 26.30 2.83 -11.15
N TRP A 227 25.96 2.53 -9.90
CA TRP A 227 24.56 2.27 -9.54
C TRP A 227 23.73 3.56 -9.61
N GLU A 228 22.47 3.43 -10.02
CA GLU A 228 21.55 4.59 -10.12
C GLU A 228 21.45 5.36 -8.79
N CYS A 229 21.41 4.64 -7.65
CA CYS A 229 21.33 5.26 -6.34
C CYS A 229 22.61 6.03 -5.95
N GLU A 230 23.79 5.59 -6.41
CA GLU A 230 25.05 6.30 -6.22
C GLU A 230 25.10 7.55 -7.10
N TRP A 231 24.64 7.43 -8.34
CA TRP A 231 24.51 8.56 -9.27
C TRP A 231 23.55 9.63 -8.74
N ASN A 232 22.35 9.23 -8.31
CA ASN A 232 21.36 10.12 -7.72
C ASN A 232 21.91 10.85 -6.47
N ARG A 233 22.74 10.17 -5.66
CA ARG A 233 23.42 10.80 -4.53
C ARG A 233 24.45 11.83 -4.99
N LYS A 234 25.27 11.49 -5.99
CA LYS A 234 26.27 12.40 -6.56
C LYS A 234 25.66 13.68 -7.13
N ILE A 235 24.52 13.59 -7.83
CA ILE A 235 23.77 14.77 -8.31
C ILE A 235 23.43 15.73 -7.17
N GLN A 236 23.09 15.18 -6.00
CA GLN A 236 22.70 15.98 -4.83
C GLN A 236 23.91 16.52 -4.05
N THR A 237 25.03 15.78 -4.02
CA THR A 237 26.19 16.12 -3.18
C THR A 237 27.29 16.89 -3.91
N GLU A 238 27.39 16.79 -5.23
CA GLU A 238 28.47 17.39 -6.03
C GLU A 238 27.92 18.55 -6.88
N PRO A 239 28.12 19.82 -6.50
CA PRO A 239 27.57 20.98 -7.23
C PRO A 239 27.95 21.01 -8.70
N ARG A 240 29.18 20.62 -9.04
CA ARG A 240 29.68 20.60 -10.42
C ARG A 240 28.91 19.63 -11.32
N ILE A 241 28.44 18.49 -10.79
CA ILE A 241 27.63 17.54 -11.55
C ILE A 241 26.23 18.11 -11.77
N ASN A 242 25.67 18.75 -10.74
CA ASN A 242 24.37 19.40 -10.83
C ASN A 242 24.37 20.49 -11.91
N GLU A 243 25.35 21.41 -11.87
CA GLU A 243 25.52 22.47 -12.88
C GLU A 243 25.68 21.91 -14.30
N PHE A 244 26.45 20.82 -14.45
CA PHE A 244 26.63 20.16 -15.75
C PHE A 244 25.33 19.57 -16.29
N ILE A 245 24.51 18.95 -15.43
CA ILE A 245 23.22 18.37 -15.81
C ILE A 245 22.22 19.47 -16.18
N GLU A 246 22.16 20.57 -15.41
CA GLU A 246 21.33 21.72 -15.73
C GLU A 246 21.70 22.33 -17.09
N TRP A 247 23.00 22.37 -17.42
CA TRP A 247 23.48 22.84 -18.71
C TRP A 247 23.15 21.89 -19.88
N LEU A 248 23.15 20.58 -19.65
CA LEU A 248 22.97 19.57 -20.70
C LEU A 248 21.57 19.57 -21.36
N ASP A 249 20.59 20.27 -20.78
CA ASP A 249 19.20 20.37 -21.26
C ASP A 249 18.64 19.03 -21.77
N ILE A 250 18.91 17.95 -21.03
CA ILE A 250 18.43 16.61 -21.39
C ILE A 250 16.91 16.61 -21.17
N VAL A 251 16.17 16.81 -22.25
CA VAL A 251 14.72 16.65 -22.26
C VAL A 251 14.42 15.16 -22.17
N THR A 252 14.07 14.70 -20.97
CA THR A 252 13.55 13.35 -20.80
C THR A 252 12.32 13.13 -21.68
N PRO A 253 12.11 11.90 -22.19
CA PRO A 253 10.91 11.58 -22.94
C PRO A 253 9.66 12.04 -22.20
N LEU A 254 8.67 12.52 -22.95
CA LEU A 254 7.39 12.93 -22.40
C LEU A 254 6.78 11.75 -21.63
N ASN A 255 6.48 11.95 -20.34
CA ASN A 255 5.76 10.98 -19.54
C ASN A 255 4.27 11.33 -19.54
N PRO A 256 3.40 10.57 -20.24
CA PRO A 256 1.98 10.90 -20.35
C PRO A 256 1.25 11.02 -19.01
N ARG A 257 1.76 10.33 -17.97
CA ARG A 257 1.16 10.38 -16.62
C ARG A 257 1.29 11.76 -15.97
N GLU A 258 2.28 12.56 -16.36
CA GLU A 258 2.44 13.93 -15.87
C GLU A 258 1.30 14.85 -16.34
N ALA A 259 0.71 14.55 -17.49
CA ALA A 259 -0.44 15.29 -18.04
C ALA A 259 -1.79 14.81 -17.47
N PHE A 260 -1.80 13.75 -16.64
CA PHE A 260 -3.04 13.18 -16.13
C PHE A 260 -3.48 13.88 -14.84
N PHE A 261 -4.60 14.58 -14.88
CA PHE A 261 -5.19 15.30 -13.74
C PHE A 261 -6.63 14.85 -13.49
N GLY A 262 -7.05 14.97 -12.23
CA GLY A 262 -8.44 14.71 -11.84
C GLY A 262 -9.35 15.91 -12.13
N GLY A 263 -10.57 15.85 -11.61
CA GLY A 263 -11.52 16.94 -11.68
C GLY A 263 -11.01 18.23 -11.03
N ARG A 264 -11.43 19.38 -11.58
CA ARG A 264 -11.16 20.70 -11.01
C ARG A 264 -12.09 20.96 -9.83
N THR A 265 -11.52 21.07 -8.64
CA THR A 265 -12.21 21.57 -7.44
C THR A 265 -11.65 22.94 -7.10
N ASN A 266 -12.43 24.00 -7.33
CA ASN A 266 -12.00 25.37 -7.05
C ASN A 266 -13.12 26.17 -6.36
N ALA A 267 -12.83 26.77 -5.21
CA ALA A 267 -13.74 27.63 -4.49
C ALA A 267 -13.35 29.10 -4.71
N ILE A 268 -14.19 29.83 -5.44
CA ILE A 268 -13.98 31.27 -5.71
C ILE A 268 -14.30 32.12 -4.48
N LYS A 269 -15.36 31.72 -3.75
CA LYS A 269 -15.83 32.41 -2.55
C LYS A 269 -16.17 31.37 -1.48
N LEU A 270 -15.49 31.44 -0.34
CA LEU A 270 -15.66 30.48 0.75
C LEU A 270 -17.00 30.63 1.48
N TYR A 271 -17.54 31.86 1.52
CA TYR A 271 -18.82 32.16 2.15
C TYR A 271 -19.51 33.31 1.43
N HIS A 272 -20.78 33.11 1.06
CA HIS A 272 -21.64 34.15 0.49
C HIS A 272 -22.98 34.17 1.23
N LYS A 273 -23.34 35.32 1.81
CA LYS A 273 -24.67 35.57 2.36
C LYS A 273 -25.53 36.24 1.29
N VAL A 274 -26.59 35.54 0.87
CA VAL A 274 -27.53 35.99 -0.17
C VAL A 274 -28.21 37.29 0.25
N LYS A 275 -28.27 38.27 -0.66
CA LYS A 275 -28.99 39.53 -0.47
C LYS A 275 -30.45 39.42 -0.91
N ASP A 276 -31.28 40.39 -0.51
CA ASP A 276 -32.69 40.43 -0.94
C ASP A 276 -32.78 40.50 -2.48
N GLY A 277 -33.50 39.54 -3.07
CA GLY A 277 -33.64 39.41 -4.53
C GLY A 277 -32.52 38.63 -5.24
N GLU A 278 -31.51 38.15 -4.52
CA GLU A 278 -30.44 37.31 -5.07
C GLU A 278 -30.80 35.81 -4.98
N GLN A 279 -30.40 35.02 -5.98
CA GLN A 279 -30.63 33.57 -6.02
C GLN A 279 -29.31 32.84 -6.30
N ILE A 280 -29.14 31.67 -5.68
CA ILE A 280 -28.02 30.77 -5.97
C ILE A 280 -28.53 29.62 -6.83
N ASN A 281 -27.96 29.49 -8.03
CA ASN A 281 -28.24 28.38 -8.91
C ASN A 281 -27.19 27.28 -8.72
N TYR A 282 -27.66 26.05 -8.57
CA TYR A 282 -26.81 24.85 -8.59
C TYR A 282 -27.00 24.15 -9.93
N SER A 283 -25.89 23.93 -10.63
CA SER A 283 -25.86 23.18 -11.88
C SER A 283 -24.94 21.99 -11.70
N ASP A 284 -25.43 20.80 -12.03
CA ASP A 284 -24.64 19.58 -12.05
C ASP A 284 -24.78 18.90 -13.41
N MET A 285 -23.66 18.44 -13.95
CA MET A 285 -23.63 17.74 -15.23
C MET A 285 -23.84 16.26 -14.96
N ILE A 286 -25.02 15.75 -15.29
CA ILE A 286 -25.34 14.32 -15.15
C ILE A 286 -24.37 13.54 -16.03
N SER A 287 -23.57 12.67 -15.40
CA SER A 287 -22.64 11.78 -16.10
C SER A 287 -21.59 12.50 -16.95
N LEU A 288 -20.91 13.51 -16.38
CA LEU A 288 -19.85 14.27 -17.06
C LEU A 288 -18.80 13.38 -17.77
N TYR A 289 -18.21 12.40 -17.10
CA TYR A 289 -17.19 11.52 -17.69
C TYR A 289 -17.75 10.59 -18.79
N PRO A 290 -18.88 9.90 -18.58
CA PRO A 290 -19.53 9.16 -19.67
C PRO A 290 -19.86 10.03 -20.90
N CYS A 291 -20.32 11.27 -20.70
CA CYS A 291 -20.57 12.20 -21.78
C CYS A 291 -19.26 12.55 -22.53
N ALA A 292 -18.18 12.85 -21.80
CA ALA A 292 -16.87 13.07 -22.43
C ALA A 292 -16.36 11.82 -23.19
N ASN A 293 -16.59 10.62 -22.67
CA ASN A 293 -16.25 9.37 -23.35
C ASN A 293 -17.02 9.15 -24.65
N LEU A 294 -18.23 9.71 -24.77
CA LEU A 294 -19.08 9.59 -25.95
C LEU A 294 -18.75 10.65 -27.00
N GLU A 295 -18.52 11.89 -26.57
CA GLU A 295 -18.48 13.07 -27.45
C GLU A 295 -17.06 13.54 -27.78
N CYS A 296 -16.05 13.21 -26.97
CA CYS A 296 -14.69 13.69 -27.17
C CYS A 296 -13.83 12.68 -27.94
N ASP A 297 -12.90 13.22 -28.74
CA ASP A 297 -11.88 12.40 -29.39
C ASP A 297 -10.86 11.85 -28.39
N TYR A 298 -10.53 10.57 -28.52
CA TYR A 298 -9.49 9.89 -27.74
C TYR A 298 -8.31 9.51 -28.61
N PRO A 299 -7.05 9.70 -28.14
CA PRO A 299 -5.91 9.17 -28.84
C PRO A 299 -5.94 7.64 -28.82
N VAL A 300 -5.82 7.03 -30.00
CA VAL A 300 -5.76 5.57 -30.18
C VAL A 300 -4.50 5.17 -30.94
N GLY A 301 -3.96 4.00 -30.62
CA GLY A 301 -2.75 3.46 -31.25
C GLY A 301 -1.44 3.99 -30.66
N HIS A 302 -0.33 3.73 -31.36
CA HIS A 302 1.00 4.16 -30.94
C HIS A 302 1.25 5.62 -31.33
N PRO A 303 1.77 6.46 -30.41
CA PRO A 303 2.03 7.87 -30.71
C PRO A 303 3.21 8.03 -31.66
N GLN A 304 3.15 9.07 -32.50
CA GLN A 304 4.32 9.57 -33.21
C GLN A 304 5.13 10.48 -32.28
N LEU A 305 6.41 10.22 -32.13
CA LEU A 305 7.31 11.03 -31.31
C LEU A 305 7.91 12.15 -32.16
N ILE A 306 7.82 13.39 -31.65
CA ILE A 306 8.39 14.59 -32.24
C ILE A 306 9.26 15.25 -31.17
N ASP A 307 10.57 15.26 -31.35
CA ASP A 307 11.56 15.82 -30.42
C ASP A 307 11.96 17.26 -30.77
N GLN A 308 11.89 17.63 -32.06
CA GLN A 308 12.23 18.96 -32.56
C GLN A 308 11.12 19.52 -33.46
N PRO A 309 10.03 20.06 -32.88
CA PRO A 309 8.95 20.63 -33.67
C PRO A 309 9.43 21.86 -34.44
N GLY A 310 9.13 21.94 -35.74
CA GLY A 310 9.50 23.07 -36.60
C GLY A 310 8.74 24.38 -36.33
N THR A 311 7.90 24.41 -35.30
CA THR A 311 7.06 25.56 -34.92
C THR A 311 6.68 25.51 -33.45
N THR A 312 6.44 26.67 -32.85
CA THR A 312 5.94 26.82 -31.48
C THR A 312 4.41 26.83 -31.39
N ASP A 313 3.72 26.79 -32.54
CA ASP A 313 2.26 26.77 -32.61
C ASP A 313 1.72 25.37 -32.27
N VAL A 314 1.31 25.18 -31.02
CA VAL A 314 0.80 23.91 -30.49
C VAL A 314 -0.50 23.45 -31.17
N SER A 315 -1.26 24.37 -31.79
CA SER A 315 -2.54 24.04 -32.43
C SER A 315 -2.39 23.15 -33.67
N ARG A 316 -1.17 23.06 -34.20
CA ARG A 316 -0.82 22.19 -35.34
C ARG A 316 -0.63 20.73 -34.97
N TYR A 317 -0.63 20.42 -33.68
CA TYR A 317 -0.40 19.10 -33.15
C TYR A 317 -1.65 18.61 -32.42
N TYR A 318 -1.96 17.32 -32.57
CA TYR A 318 -2.98 16.64 -31.80
C TYR A 318 -2.31 15.59 -30.91
N GLY A 319 -2.31 15.80 -29.59
CA GLY A 319 -1.67 14.89 -28.64
C GLY A 319 -1.14 15.60 -27.40
N LEU A 320 -0.06 15.05 -26.83
CA LEU A 320 0.59 15.58 -25.63
C LEU A 320 1.81 16.41 -26.02
N VAL A 321 1.94 17.59 -25.40
CA VAL A 321 3.05 18.51 -25.61
C VAL A 321 3.68 18.86 -24.27
N LYS A 322 5.01 18.83 -24.20
CA LYS A 322 5.79 19.34 -23.07
C LYS A 322 6.42 20.67 -23.50
N CYS A 323 5.96 21.77 -22.91
CA CYS A 323 6.40 23.11 -23.28
C CYS A 323 6.40 24.07 -22.09
N ASN A 324 7.11 25.18 -22.24
CA ASN A 324 7.02 26.32 -21.34
C ASN A 324 5.92 27.27 -21.84
N ILE A 325 5.02 27.69 -20.95
CA ILE A 325 3.90 28.57 -21.29
C ILE A 325 4.02 29.85 -20.46
N LEU A 326 3.88 31.00 -21.12
CA LEU A 326 3.61 32.28 -20.46
C LEU A 326 2.08 32.45 -20.38
N PRO A 327 1.47 32.33 -19.19
CA PRO A 327 0.01 32.40 -19.06
C PRO A 327 -0.50 33.83 -19.30
N PRO A 328 -1.74 33.99 -19.82
CA PRO A 328 -2.38 35.30 -19.92
C PRO A 328 -2.54 35.99 -18.57
N TYR A 329 -2.50 37.32 -18.58
CA TYR A 329 -2.77 38.13 -17.40
C TYR A 329 -4.27 38.14 -17.05
N GLU A 330 -4.57 38.29 -15.77
CA GLU A 330 -5.93 38.54 -15.24
C GLU A 330 -7.01 37.52 -15.62
N LEU A 331 -6.63 36.29 -15.94
CA LEU A 331 -7.59 35.24 -16.27
C LEU A 331 -8.37 34.84 -15.01
N TYR A 332 -9.67 35.17 -14.99
CA TYR A 332 -10.56 34.87 -13.86
C TYR A 332 -10.61 33.38 -13.51
N HIS A 333 -10.50 32.51 -14.52
CA HIS A 333 -10.42 31.06 -14.36
C HIS A 333 -9.19 30.51 -15.07
N PRO A 334 -8.04 30.41 -14.38
CA PRO A 334 -6.87 29.76 -14.93
C PRO A 334 -7.19 28.30 -15.29
N VAL A 335 -6.68 27.84 -16.44
CA VAL A 335 -7.05 26.52 -17.00
C VAL A 335 -5.94 25.49 -16.87
N LEU A 336 -4.69 25.92 -16.72
CA LEU A 336 -3.56 25.01 -16.64
C LEU A 336 -3.38 24.46 -15.21
N PRO A 337 -3.44 23.14 -15.03
CA PRO A 337 -3.25 22.52 -13.73
C PRO A 337 -1.77 22.52 -13.30
N TYR A 338 -1.55 22.64 -12.00
CA TYR A 338 -0.24 22.50 -11.37
C TYR A 338 -0.39 21.73 -10.05
N ARG A 339 0.46 20.72 -9.83
CA ARG A 339 0.48 19.95 -8.59
C ARG A 339 1.57 20.47 -7.65
N ILE A 340 1.19 20.75 -6.40
CA ILE A 340 2.11 21.14 -5.33
C ILE A 340 1.75 20.43 -4.03
N GLU A 341 2.70 19.68 -3.45
CA GLU A 341 2.55 18.99 -2.15
C GLU A 341 1.21 18.24 -2.01
N SER A 342 0.83 17.47 -3.04
CA SER A 342 -0.44 16.72 -3.20
C SER A 342 -1.72 17.53 -3.53
N LYS A 343 -1.65 18.86 -3.61
CA LYS A 343 -2.78 19.71 -4.01
C LYS A 343 -2.75 20.00 -5.52
N LEU A 344 -3.92 19.91 -6.14
CA LEU A 344 -4.14 20.38 -7.51
C LEU A 344 -4.61 21.84 -7.47
N VAL A 345 -3.83 22.72 -8.09
CA VAL A 345 -4.11 24.15 -8.18
C VAL A 345 -4.04 24.61 -9.63
N PHE A 346 -4.64 25.76 -9.94
CA PHE A 346 -4.65 26.34 -11.28
C PHE A 346 -4.08 27.76 -11.19
N PRO A 347 -2.74 27.92 -11.09
CA PRO A 347 -2.12 29.22 -10.90
C PRO A 347 -1.84 29.93 -12.23
N LEU A 348 -1.81 31.26 -12.22
CA LEU A 348 -1.19 32.06 -13.30
C LEU A 348 0.32 32.27 -13.08
N CYS A 349 0.83 31.96 -11.89
CA CYS A 349 2.26 32.01 -11.63
C CYS A 349 2.69 30.83 -10.76
N ARG A 350 3.57 29.99 -11.32
CA ARG A 350 4.17 28.84 -10.62
C ARG A 350 4.91 29.28 -9.35
N THR A 351 5.73 30.33 -9.44
CA THR A 351 6.56 30.79 -8.32
C THR A 351 5.70 31.35 -7.19
N CYS A 352 4.68 32.16 -7.50
CA CYS A 352 3.73 32.64 -6.49
C CYS A 352 3.05 31.49 -5.76
N VAL A 353 2.57 30.46 -6.46
CA VAL A 353 1.88 29.37 -5.77
C VAL A 353 2.83 28.56 -4.88
N GLN A 354 4.10 28.42 -5.27
CA GLN A 354 5.13 27.75 -4.47
C GLN A 354 5.51 28.52 -3.19
N GLU A 355 5.52 29.84 -3.25
CA GLU A 355 5.88 30.71 -2.11
C GLU A 355 4.67 30.97 -1.19
N GLN A 356 3.53 31.32 -1.78
CA GLN A 356 2.36 31.81 -1.04
C GLN A 356 1.60 30.66 -0.36
N LEU A 357 1.61 29.44 -0.92
CA LEU A 357 0.94 28.31 -0.27
C LEU A 357 1.60 27.87 1.04
N LYS A 358 2.90 28.16 1.21
CA LYS A 358 3.63 27.91 2.46
C LYS A 358 3.26 28.89 3.57
N GLN A 359 2.67 30.03 3.22
CA GLN A 359 2.28 31.08 4.15
C GLN A 359 0.85 30.88 4.67
N HIS A 360 0.58 31.45 5.85
CA HIS A 360 -0.77 31.50 6.39
C HIS A 360 -1.70 32.26 5.44
N LEU A 361 -2.98 31.87 5.36
CA LEU A 361 -3.94 32.41 4.38
C LEU A 361 -4.01 33.94 4.39
N THR A 362 -3.94 34.56 5.57
CA THR A 362 -4.01 36.02 5.76
C THR A 362 -2.74 36.77 5.40
N GLN A 363 -1.63 36.07 5.20
CA GLN A 363 -0.33 36.65 4.85
C GLN A 363 -0.04 36.58 3.35
N ARG A 364 -0.89 35.90 2.59
CA ARG A 364 -0.69 35.70 1.16
C ARG A 364 -0.88 37.01 0.39
N SER A 365 0.05 37.31 -0.50
CA SER A 365 -0.07 38.40 -1.46
C SER A 365 -1.00 38.01 -2.61
N GLU A 366 -1.91 38.91 -2.97
CA GLU A 366 -2.72 38.84 -4.18
C GLU A 366 -1.97 39.36 -5.43
N LYS A 367 -0.85 40.08 -5.23
CA LYS A 367 -0.03 40.64 -6.29
C LYS A 367 1.13 39.71 -6.63
N CYS A 368 1.28 39.41 -7.92
CA CYS A 368 2.41 38.67 -8.47
C CYS A 368 3.54 39.65 -8.84
N PRO A 369 4.76 39.51 -8.31
CA PRO A 369 5.92 40.30 -8.75
C PRO A 369 6.71 39.65 -9.89
N HIS A 370 6.36 38.42 -10.28
CA HIS A 370 7.11 37.60 -11.24
C HIS A 370 6.64 37.76 -12.69
N SER A 371 5.52 38.41 -12.89
CA SER A 371 4.91 38.65 -14.19
C SER A 371 4.81 40.17 -14.36
N PRO A 372 5.42 40.76 -15.40
CA PRO A 372 5.42 42.21 -15.65
C PRO A 372 4.03 42.84 -15.69
#